data_AF-A0A7Y5EH46-F1
#
_entry.id   AF-A0A7Y5EH46-F1
#
_cell.length_a   1.000
_cell.length_b   1.000
_cell.length_c   1.000
_cell.angle_alpha   90.00
_cell.angle_beta   90.00
_cell.angle_gamma   90.00
#
_symmetry.space_group_name_H-M   'P 1'
#
loop_
_entity.id
_entity.type
_entity.pdbx_description
1 polymer ?
#
loop_
_entity_poly.entity_id
_entity_poly.type
_entity_poly.pdbx_seq_one_letter_code
_entity_poly.pdbx_strand_id
1 'polypeptide(L)'
;MLAYILRRLLLIIPTLLGILVINFIIVQAAPGGPVEQMIAKLEGFEGATSRIAGGGAEVSVAGSNYRGAQGLDPALIAEIERMYGFDKSPPERLWIMIKNYAQLDFGDSFFRDAKVIDLIIEKMPVSISLGLW
;
A
#
# COMPACT_ATOMS: atom_id res chain seq x y z
N MET A 1 32.03 -28.93 3.69
CA MET A 1 31.41 -27.70 4.25
C MET A 1 30.86 -26.76 3.17
N LEU A 2 31.65 -26.34 2.18
CA LEU A 2 31.21 -25.36 1.15
C LEU A 2 30.01 -25.83 0.31
N ALA A 3 30.00 -27.09 -0.15
CA ALA A 3 28.86 -27.68 -0.86
C ALA A 3 27.56 -27.74 -0.03
N TYR A 4 27.67 -27.91 1.28
CA TYR A 4 26.52 -27.89 2.19
C TYR A 4 25.96 -26.47 2.36
N ILE A 5 26.85 -25.47 2.52
CA ILE A 5 26.46 -24.05 2.60
C ILE A 5 25.79 -23.59 1.30
N LEU A 6 26.35 -23.94 0.14
CA LEU A 6 25.75 -23.63 -1.17
C LEU A 6 24.37 -24.28 -1.33
N ARG A 7 24.24 -25.57 -0.97
CA ARG A 7 22.94 -26.26 -1.03
C ARG A 7 21.90 -25.58 -0.13
N ARG A 8 22.31 -25.13 1.04
CA ARG A 8 21.43 -24.40 1.98
C ARG A 8 21.05 -23.01 1.45
N LEU A 9 22.00 -22.24 0.92
CA LEU A 9 21.75 -20.95 0.28
C LEU A 9 20.80 -21.07 -0.92
N LEU A 10 20.98 -22.10 -1.75
CA LEU A 10 20.11 -22.34 -2.90
C LEU A 10 18.70 -22.72 -2.46
N LEU A 11 18.55 -23.50 -1.37
CA LEU A 11 17.25 -23.84 -0.78
C LEU A 11 16.52 -22.65 -0.14
N ILE A 12 17.22 -21.57 0.23
CA ILE A 12 16.57 -20.36 0.74
C ILE A 12 15.71 -19.70 -0.35
N ILE A 13 16.17 -19.68 -1.60
CA ILE A 13 15.48 -19.03 -2.72
C ILE A 13 14.04 -19.59 -2.92
N PRO A 14 13.80 -20.91 -3.06
CA PRO A 14 12.44 -21.44 -3.21
C PRO A 14 11.60 -21.26 -1.94
N THR A 15 12.21 -21.29 -0.74
CA THR A 15 11.44 -21.00 0.49
C THR A 15 10.99 -19.55 0.55
N LEU A 16 11.86 -18.59 0.20
CA LEU A 16 11.53 -17.17 0.13
C LEU A 16 10.45 -16.93 -0.93
N LEU A 17 10.59 -17.50 -2.12
CA LEU A 17 9.60 -17.34 -3.17
C LEU A 17 8.24 -17.93 -2.75
N GLY A 18 8.25 -19.09 -2.08
CA GLY A 18 7.03 -19.70 -1.53
C GLY A 18 6.32 -18.80 -0.51
N ILE A 19 7.04 -18.27 0.48
CA ILE A 19 6.43 -17.37 1.47
C ILE A 19 5.93 -16.06 0.84
N LEU A 20 6.63 -15.52 -0.18
CA LEU A 20 6.23 -14.31 -0.88
C LEU A 20 4.93 -14.51 -1.65
N VAL A 21 4.81 -15.62 -2.38
CA VAL A 21 3.58 -15.96 -3.11
C VAL A 21 2.41 -16.16 -2.16
N ILE A 22 2.63 -16.89 -1.06
CA ILE A 22 1.58 -17.10 -0.05
C ILE A 22 1.16 -15.76 0.57
N ASN A 23 2.11 -14.91 0.96
CA ASN A 23 1.82 -13.59 1.52
C ASN A 23 1.05 -12.71 0.52
N PHE A 24 1.46 -12.72 -0.75
CA PHE A 24 0.78 -11.99 -1.82
C PHE A 24 -0.68 -12.43 -1.97
N ILE A 25 -0.93 -13.75 -1.97
CA ILE A 25 -2.30 -14.29 -2.04
C ILE A 25 -3.12 -13.85 -0.82
N ILE A 26 -2.53 -13.89 0.39
CA ILE A 26 -3.21 -13.46 1.62
C ILE A 26 -3.59 -11.97 1.54
N VAL A 27 -2.65 -11.11 1.14
CA VAL A 27 -2.90 -9.66 1.03
C VAL A 27 -3.95 -9.36 -0.04
N GLN A 28 -3.97 -10.14 -1.13
CA GLN A 28 -4.92 -9.95 -2.22
C GLN A 28 -6.31 -10.52 -1.94
N ALA A 29 -6.39 -11.53 -1.08
CA ALA A 29 -7.65 -12.10 -0.61
C ALA A 29 -8.26 -11.29 0.56
N ALA A 30 -7.47 -10.44 1.22
CA ALA A 30 -7.96 -9.60 2.29
C ALA A 30 -8.93 -8.53 1.75
N PRO A 31 -10.20 -8.49 2.23
CA PRO A 31 -11.14 -7.44 1.85
C PRO A 31 -10.69 -6.09 2.43
N GLY A 32 -10.60 -5.07 1.58
CA GLY A 32 -10.14 -3.72 1.97
C GLY A 32 -8.63 -3.54 1.77
N GLY A 33 -8.18 -3.59 0.53
CA GLY A 33 -6.80 -3.37 0.17
C GLY A 33 -6.32 -1.94 0.50
N PRO A 34 -5.02 -1.65 0.30
CA PRO A 34 -4.44 -0.34 0.59
C PRO A 34 -5.14 0.81 -0.15
N VAL A 35 -5.63 0.55 -1.36
CA VAL A 35 -6.39 1.49 -2.19
C VAL A 35 -7.75 1.78 -1.57
N GLU A 36 -8.53 0.75 -1.23
CA GLU A 36 -9.83 0.92 -0.61
C GLU A 36 -9.74 1.62 0.75
N GLN A 37 -8.69 1.36 1.53
CA GLN A 37 -8.45 2.06 2.80
C GLN A 37 -8.15 3.54 2.59
N MET A 38 -7.40 3.89 1.53
CA MET A 38 -7.12 5.29 1.18
C MET A 38 -8.38 6.01 0.68
N ILE A 39 -9.16 5.35 -0.19
CA ILE A 39 -10.44 5.85 -0.68
C ILE A 39 -11.40 6.06 0.49
N ALA A 40 -11.57 5.08 1.38
CA ALA A 40 -12.42 5.20 2.57
C ALA A 40 -11.98 6.33 3.51
N LYS A 41 -10.67 6.58 3.63
CA LYS A 41 -10.12 7.70 4.41
C LYS A 41 -10.45 9.05 3.78
N LEU A 42 -10.38 9.16 2.45
CA LEU A 42 -10.73 10.37 1.71
C LEU A 42 -12.25 10.64 1.75
N GLU A 43 -13.08 9.63 1.49
CA GLU A 43 -14.55 9.72 1.57
C GLU A 43 -15.02 10.10 3.00
N GLY A 44 -14.39 9.52 4.03
CA GLY A 44 -14.68 9.84 5.42
C GLY A 44 -14.33 11.29 5.80
N PHE A 45 -13.28 11.86 5.21
CA PHE A 45 -12.84 13.24 5.45
C PHE A 45 -13.75 14.27 4.75
N GLU A 46 -14.17 13.98 3.51
CA GLU A 46 -15.08 14.83 2.74
C GLU A 46 -16.52 14.77 3.28
N GLY A 47 -16.98 13.59 3.69
CA GLY A 47 -18.29 13.40 4.32
C GLY A 47 -18.42 14.06 5.70
N ALA A 48 -17.32 14.29 6.43
CA ALA A 48 -17.33 15.08 7.66
C ALA A 48 -17.35 16.59 7.38
N THR A 49 -16.63 17.04 6.36
CA THR A 49 -16.59 18.43 5.92
C THR A 49 -17.92 18.89 5.33
N SER A 50 -18.59 18.02 4.55
CA SER A 50 -19.93 18.23 3.99
C SER A 50 -21.00 18.42 5.07
N ARG A 51 -20.91 17.69 6.18
CA ARG A 51 -21.84 17.81 7.31
C ARG A 51 -21.66 19.10 8.12
N ILE A 52 -20.44 19.63 8.17
CA ILE A 52 -20.15 20.94 8.80
C ILE A 52 -20.61 22.09 7.88
N ALA A 53 -20.44 21.95 6.57
CA ALA A 53 -20.89 22.94 5.59
C ALA A 53 -22.43 22.99 5.41
N GLY A 54 -23.15 21.93 5.77
CA GLY A 54 -24.62 21.83 5.64
C GLY A 54 -25.44 22.41 6.81
N GLY A 55 -24.81 23.10 7.76
CA GLY A 55 -25.44 23.58 9.00
C GLY A 55 -26.07 24.99 8.96
N GLY A 56 -26.38 25.55 7.79
CA GLY A 56 -26.89 26.92 7.70
C GLY A 56 -27.78 27.20 6.48
N ALA A 57 -29.06 27.43 6.78
CA ALA A 57 -30.09 28.14 6.00
C ALA A 57 -30.53 27.57 4.63
N GLU A 58 -31.84 27.35 4.54
CA GLU A 58 -32.61 27.08 3.32
C GLU A 58 -32.37 28.14 2.25
N VAL A 59 -31.84 27.73 1.09
CA VAL A 59 -32.12 28.40 -0.19
C VAL A 59 -32.35 27.32 -1.25
N SER A 60 -33.62 27.17 -1.61
CA SER A 60 -34.09 26.43 -2.77
C SER A 60 -33.64 27.13 -4.05
N VAL A 61 -32.52 26.69 -4.62
CA VAL A 61 -32.12 27.01 -6.00
C VAL A 61 -32.23 25.75 -6.84
N ALA A 62 -33.28 25.70 -7.67
CA ALA A 62 -33.42 24.74 -8.75
C ALA A 62 -32.22 24.88 -9.71
N GLY A 63 -31.39 23.83 -9.83
CA GLY A 63 -30.42 23.71 -10.92
C GLY A 63 -28.97 23.39 -10.56
N SER A 64 -28.59 23.17 -9.29
CA SER A 64 -27.22 22.75 -8.97
C SER A 64 -27.18 21.27 -8.58
N ASN A 65 -26.53 20.45 -9.40
CA ASN A 65 -26.15 19.08 -9.07
C ASN A 65 -25.60 19.02 -7.62
N TYR A 66 -26.35 18.35 -6.75
CA TYR A 66 -25.94 18.02 -5.40
C TYR A 66 -24.69 17.12 -5.49
N ARG A 67 -23.51 17.73 -5.32
CA ARG A 67 -22.19 17.07 -5.40
C ARG A 67 -21.87 16.16 -4.19
N GLY A 68 -22.67 16.21 -3.12
CA GLY A 68 -22.44 15.40 -1.92
C GLY A 68 -22.84 13.92 -2.01
N ALA A 69 -23.40 13.48 -3.15
CA ALA A 69 -23.75 12.09 -3.41
C ALA A 69 -22.97 11.47 -4.58
N GLN A 70 -22.11 12.25 -5.24
CA GLN A 70 -21.19 11.71 -6.22
C GLN A 70 -19.94 11.32 -5.44
N GLY A 71 -19.66 10.01 -5.36
CA GLY A 71 -18.40 9.50 -4.83
C GLY A 71 -17.19 10.18 -5.49
N LEU A 72 -16.00 9.94 -4.95
CA LEU A 72 -14.74 10.48 -5.46
C LEU A 72 -14.72 10.51 -7.00
N ASP A 73 -14.24 11.62 -7.56
CA ASP A 73 -14.09 11.80 -9.00
C ASP A 73 -13.42 10.54 -9.58
N PRO A 74 -14.03 9.84 -10.56
CA PRO A 74 -13.46 8.63 -11.13
C PRO A 74 -12.03 8.83 -11.66
N ALA A 75 -11.65 10.05 -12.03
CA ALA A 75 -10.27 10.38 -12.37
C ALA A 75 -9.31 10.27 -11.17
N LEU A 76 -9.74 10.67 -9.97
CA LEU A 76 -8.95 10.56 -8.75
C LEU A 76 -8.82 9.10 -8.29
N ILE A 77 -9.90 8.32 -8.40
CA ILE A 77 -9.87 6.87 -8.11
C ILE A 77 -8.86 6.18 -9.04
N ALA A 78 -8.89 6.49 -10.34
CA ALA A 78 -7.95 5.93 -11.31
C ALA A 78 -6.49 6.35 -11.03
N GLU A 79 -6.24 7.58 -10.60
CA GLU A 79 -4.89 8.03 -10.21
C GLU A 79 -4.41 7.28 -8.95
N ILE A 80 -5.27 7.09 -7.96
CA ILE A 80 -4.96 6.30 -6.76
C ILE A 80 -4.67 4.85 -7.14
N GLU A 81 -5.51 4.21 -7.94
CA GLU A 81 -5.28 2.84 -8.43
C GLU A 81 -3.94 2.71 -9.18
N ARG A 82 -3.57 3.74 -9.96
CA ARG A 82 -2.30 3.80 -10.69
C ARG A 82 -1.10 3.95 -9.76
N MET A 83 -1.19 4.79 -8.74
CA MET A 83 -0.13 4.95 -7.73
C MET A 83 0.10 3.65 -6.96
N TYR A 84 -0.96 2.90 -6.66
CA TYR A 84 -0.87 1.63 -5.95
C TYR A 84 -0.54 0.43 -6.87
N GLY A 85 -0.44 0.63 -8.19
CA GLY A 85 -0.15 -0.42 -9.16
C GLY A 85 -1.27 -1.45 -9.31
N PHE A 86 -2.48 -1.12 -8.85
CA PHE A 86 -3.67 -1.96 -9.03
C PHE A 86 -4.23 -1.89 -10.45
N ASP A 87 -3.66 -1.04 -11.30
CA ASP A 87 -3.88 -0.98 -12.75
C ASP A 87 -3.47 -2.28 -13.48
N LYS A 88 -2.58 -3.08 -12.88
CA LYS A 88 -1.99 -4.29 -13.49
C LYS A 88 -2.66 -5.57 -13.02
N SER A 89 -2.59 -6.60 -13.84
CA SER A 89 -3.12 -7.91 -13.48
C SER A 89 -2.38 -8.49 -12.24
N PRO A 90 -3.04 -9.33 -11.43
CA PRO A 90 -2.41 -9.96 -10.27
C PRO A 90 -1.04 -10.61 -10.53
N PRO A 91 -0.83 -11.36 -11.63
CA PRO A 91 0.46 -11.98 -11.93
C PRO A 91 1.56 -10.95 -12.25
N GLU A 92 1.21 -9.86 -12.94
CA GLU A 92 2.16 -8.79 -13.25
C GLU A 92 2.64 -8.09 -11.97
N ARG A 93 1.73 -7.83 -11.02
CA ARG A 93 2.10 -7.27 -9.71
C ARG A 93 3.06 -8.19 -8.95
N LEU A 94 2.77 -9.50 -8.94
CA LEU A 94 3.66 -10.49 -8.32
C LEU A 94 5.05 -10.48 -8.96
N TRP A 95 5.11 -10.42 -10.29
CA TRP A 95 6.39 -10.37 -11.01
C TRP A 95 7.20 -9.11 -10.71
N ILE A 96 6.55 -7.94 -10.71
CA ILE A 96 7.17 -6.67 -10.33
C ILE A 96 7.69 -6.73 -8.90
N MET A 97 6.88 -7.25 -7.96
CA MET A 97 7.28 -7.40 -6.56
C MET A 97 8.50 -8.31 -6.40
N ILE A 98 8.51 -9.47 -7.07
CA ILE A 98 9.66 -10.40 -7.05
C ILE A 98 10.91 -9.72 -7.61
N LYS A 99 10.79 -8.98 -8.71
CA LYS A 99 11.92 -8.26 -9.32
C LYS A 99 12.48 -7.19 -8.38
N ASN A 100 11.61 -6.38 -7.78
CA ASN A 100 12.02 -5.32 -6.86
C ASN A 100 12.71 -5.91 -5.62
N TYR A 101 12.16 -6.99 -5.06
CA TYR A 101 12.76 -7.67 -3.91
C TYR A 101 14.11 -8.32 -4.26
N ALA A 102 14.26 -8.86 -5.46
CA ALA A 102 15.54 -9.36 -5.95
C ALA A 102 16.59 -8.25 -6.11
N GLN A 103 16.16 -7.00 -6.34
CA GLN A 103 17.01 -5.80 -6.38
C GLN A 103 17.19 -5.15 -5.00
N LEU A 104 16.66 -5.77 -3.93
CA LEU A 104 16.62 -5.23 -2.56
C LEU A 104 15.88 -3.89 -2.46
N ASP A 105 14.95 -3.65 -3.39
CA ASP A 105 14.05 -2.50 -3.37
C ASP A 105 12.73 -2.91 -2.73
N PHE A 106 12.50 -2.38 -1.52
CA PHE A 106 11.30 -2.64 -0.72
C PHE A 106 10.20 -1.57 -0.94
N GLY A 107 10.46 -0.58 -1.81
CA GLY A 107 9.54 0.53 -2.06
C GLY A 107 9.52 1.60 -0.97
N ASP A 108 8.49 2.42 -1.02
CA ASP A 108 8.31 3.59 -0.15
C ASP A 108 7.38 3.29 1.04
N SER A 109 7.65 3.94 2.16
CA SER A 109 6.86 3.83 3.38
C SER A 109 5.62 4.71 3.31
N PHE A 110 4.44 4.08 3.35
CA PHE A 110 3.14 4.77 3.37
C PHE A 110 2.90 5.72 4.56
N PHE A 111 3.64 5.53 5.66
CA PHE A 111 3.46 6.33 6.88
C PHE A 111 4.49 7.43 7.03
N ARG A 112 5.60 7.35 6.31
CA ARG A 112 6.79 8.18 6.55
C ARG A 112 7.34 8.84 5.29
N ASP A 113 6.67 8.66 4.14
CA ASP A 113 7.05 9.23 2.83
C ASP A 113 8.55 9.11 2.55
N ALA A 114 9.14 7.96 2.93
CA ALA A 114 10.56 7.67 2.83
C ALA A 114 10.77 6.22 2.41
N LYS A 115 11.88 5.94 1.73
CA LYS A 115 12.20 4.57 1.31
C LYS A 115 12.33 3.66 2.52
N VAL A 116 11.79 2.46 2.39
CA VAL A 116 11.83 1.47 3.47
C VAL A 116 13.27 1.11 3.85
N ILE A 117 14.19 1.06 2.88
CA ILE A 117 15.61 0.77 3.13
C ILE A 117 16.28 1.85 4.01
N ASP A 118 16.01 3.12 3.73
CA ASP A 118 16.57 4.24 4.49
C ASP A 118 16.06 4.20 5.93
N LEU A 119 14.77 3.88 6.08
CA LEU A 119 14.13 3.73 7.38
C LEU A 119 14.70 2.55 8.18
N ILE A 120 14.97 1.42 7.53
CA ILE A 120 15.63 0.27 8.17
C ILE A 120 17.01 0.68 8.67
N ILE A 121 17.82 1.33 7.82
CA ILE A 121 19.17 1.79 8.16
C ILE A 121 19.13 2.77 9.34
N GLU A 122 18.17 3.69 9.36
CA GLU A 122 17.99 4.66 10.45
C GLU A 122 17.69 3.96 11.80
N LYS A 123 16.92 2.86 11.79
CA LYS A 123 16.54 2.13 13.01
C LYS A 123 17.54 1.04 13.42
N MET A 124 18.43 0.59 12.52
CA MET A 124 19.41 -0.46 12.82
C MET A 124 20.28 -0.17 14.06
N PRO A 125 20.85 1.03 14.29
CA PRO A 125 21.70 1.29 15.45
C PRO A 125 20.98 1.07 16.78
N VAL A 126 19.70 1.44 16.85
CA VAL A 126 18.87 1.27 18.04
C VAL A 126 18.62 -0.21 18.30
N SER A 127 18.20 -0.96 17.28
CA SER A 127 17.99 -2.42 17.39
C SER A 127 19.27 -3.16 17.79
N ILE A 128 20.43 -2.77 17.25
CA ILE A 128 21.72 -3.35 17.58
C ILE A 128 22.10 -3.02 19.04
N SER A 129 21.92 -1.78 19.48
CA SER A 129 22.22 -1.38 20.87
C SER A 129 21.34 -2.10 21.89
N LEU A 130 20.06 -2.34 21.58
CA LEU A 130 19.14 -3.07 22.46
C LEU A 130 19.38 -4.59 22.43
N GLY A 131 19.78 -5.14 21.28
CA GLY A 131 20.02 -6.58 21.13
C GLY A 131 21.38 -7.06 21.64
N LEU A 132 22.35 -6.16 21.82
CA LEU A 132 23.69 -6.45 22.36
C LEU A 132 23.80 -6.21 23.87
N TRP A 133 22.75 -5.71 24.52
CA TRP A 133 22.70 -5.53 25.97
C TRP A 133 22.31 -6.81 26.69
#